data_AF-A0A397DZ62-F1
#
_entry.id   AF-A0A397DZ62-F1
#
_cell.length_a   1.000
_cell.length_b   1.000
_cell.length_c   1.000
_cell.angle_alpha   90.00
_cell.angle_beta   90.00
_cell.angle_gamma   90.00
#
_symmetry.space_group_name_H-M   'P 1'
#
loop_
_entity.id
_entity.type
_entity.pdbx_description
1 polymer ?
#
loop_
_entity_poly.entity_id
_entity_poly.type
_entity_poly.pdbx_seq_one_letter_code
_entity_poly.pdbx_strand_id
1 'polypeptide(L)'
;MGAAASNYVYNEATSLSTLIGFSKDPRTALLNARDHYGDIFLVESAFVSTKIAGLCGPEALKEFEAKLQDGSLVKQGAFPPSILALLGPILVTLDGDVHHAKKAALLKALSPAQLDVYKPIIRRIVQTEHSKWAAHGGAISFAVNTKILVFKVLLAVLYGVEGEFDTYRRYVDDYVTAIKQSAKVTDEHGVTCRAKFIAEIIAPAIAAAKANQTKRQQQPLNSVLDVLVAAGDLTDDDDLQNEMFHFMFAGFGGVSAAATNLITAVCVFPDIRAKVLRARDDFLRQYDGRDESPWNHLDEMGYLNQFVLEVKRFFVAGPTQVYAKAARDLDLVTSTGVFRIPEGALVMAGLEATNRDPDTWPSPDSFDPARFTQADVDGIHMTRPFSFCPHGFGSHRRCAGEQLTTVIMQSVLVSLFDFTWKMIPGQEYALQPHSVTAVPIGQLMGVNFHRRLNEDDPSTPEVETYGIVGTQDDWKFLRRPDVQELTGVNAAEYFDDSRLDLWTRLMIQLISKKQTLWNRPYATTALSVPQHQQVLDKITLIQTNIQIPIVDEDWPCQPWLEIQQTNLLRDHAPFVDDFTHLWLPAEDGERYVMSK
;
A
#
# COMPACT_ATOMS: atom_id res chain seq x y z
N MET A 1 -13.11 -62.98 0.72
CA MET A 1 -13.67 -62.13 -0.36
C MET A 1 -14.13 -60.83 0.29
N GLY A 2 -13.59 -59.66 0.05
CA GLY A 2 -12.29 -59.22 -0.46
C GLY A 2 -12.05 -57.91 0.29
N ALA A 3 -10.86 -57.73 0.88
CA ALA A 3 -10.48 -56.47 1.49
C ALA A 3 -10.45 -55.43 0.35
N ALA A 4 -11.38 -54.47 0.40
CA ALA A 4 -11.24 -53.26 -0.39
C ALA A 4 -10.02 -52.53 0.16
N ALA A 5 -8.88 -52.71 -0.51
CA ALA A 5 -7.73 -51.85 -0.31
C ALA A 5 -8.21 -50.43 -0.61
N SER A 6 -8.38 -49.64 0.44
CA SER A 6 -8.63 -48.22 0.29
C SER A 6 -7.33 -47.60 -0.22
N ASN A 7 -7.22 -47.45 -1.54
CA ASN A 7 -6.14 -46.71 -2.16
C ASN A 7 -6.33 -45.22 -1.84
N TYR A 8 -5.93 -44.83 -0.64
CA TYR A 8 -5.78 -43.43 -0.25
C TYR A 8 -4.33 -43.02 -0.53
N VAL A 9 -4.12 -42.02 -1.38
CA VAL A 9 -2.85 -41.32 -1.43
C VAL A 9 -2.90 -40.26 -0.32
N TYR A 10 -2.42 -40.62 0.87
CA TYR A 10 -2.26 -39.70 1.99
C TYR A 10 -0.88 -39.08 1.98
N ASN A 11 -0.81 -37.75 2.13
CA ASN A 11 0.33 -37.08 2.74
C ASN A 11 -0.09 -36.59 4.14
N GLU A 12 -0.56 -37.52 4.98
CA GLU A 12 -0.88 -37.27 6.38
C GLU A 12 0.42 -37.08 7.16
N ALA A 13 0.54 -35.94 7.86
CA ALA A 13 1.75 -35.57 8.55
C ALA A 13 1.52 -35.38 10.04
N THR A 14 2.18 -36.18 10.86
CA THR A 14 2.22 -35.98 12.31
C THR A 14 3.36 -35.01 12.66
N SER A 15 3.05 -33.73 12.89
CA SER A 15 4.09 -32.71 13.14
C SER A 15 3.64 -31.61 14.08
N LEU A 16 4.13 -31.66 15.32
CA LEU A 16 3.92 -30.58 16.30
C LEU A 16 4.59 -29.27 15.89
N SER A 17 5.78 -29.33 15.27
CA SER A 17 6.50 -28.13 14.82
C SER A 17 5.76 -27.41 13.69
N THR A 18 5.14 -28.15 12.77
CA THR A 18 4.31 -27.58 11.70
C THR A 18 3.07 -26.90 12.27
N LEU A 19 2.38 -27.52 13.24
CA LEU A 19 1.23 -26.91 13.91
C LEU A 19 1.61 -25.63 14.69
N ILE A 20 2.78 -25.60 15.34
CA ILE A 20 3.31 -24.38 15.96
C ILE A 20 3.59 -23.31 14.91
N GLY A 21 4.10 -23.70 13.73
CA GLY A 21 4.29 -22.82 12.58
C GLY A 21 2.98 -22.15 12.15
N PHE A 22 1.90 -22.91 11.98
CA PHE A 22 0.59 -22.38 11.64
C PHE A 22 0.05 -21.37 12.66
N SER A 23 0.38 -21.52 13.94
CA SER A 23 -0.01 -20.53 14.96
C SER A 23 0.81 -19.23 14.90
N LYS A 24 2.03 -19.25 14.36
CA LYS A 24 2.94 -18.08 14.35
C LYS A 24 2.90 -17.33 13.03
N ASP A 25 3.01 -18.05 11.93
CA ASP A 25 2.97 -17.52 10.56
C ASP A 25 2.20 -18.49 9.66
N PRO A 26 0.85 -18.39 9.67
CA PRO A 26 0.00 -19.28 8.89
C PRO A 26 0.30 -19.26 7.38
N ARG A 27 0.78 -18.11 6.86
CA ARG A 27 1.12 -17.94 5.45
C ARG A 27 2.33 -18.81 5.09
N THR A 28 3.45 -18.60 5.79
CA THR A 28 4.69 -19.34 5.54
C THR A 28 4.52 -20.83 5.85
N ALA A 29 3.78 -21.16 6.91
CA ALA A 29 3.48 -22.55 7.25
C ALA A 29 2.68 -23.27 6.17
N LEU A 30 1.68 -22.62 5.56
CA LEU A 30 0.90 -23.20 4.47
C LEU A 30 1.76 -23.46 3.22
N LEU A 31 2.59 -22.51 2.83
CA LEU A 31 3.49 -22.66 1.68
C LEU A 31 4.48 -23.81 1.90
N ASN A 32 5.16 -23.84 3.05
CA ASN A 32 6.11 -24.92 3.37
C ASN A 32 5.42 -26.28 3.47
N ALA A 33 4.20 -26.34 4.02
CA ALA A 33 3.43 -27.58 4.10
C ALA A 33 2.99 -28.06 2.71
N ARG A 34 2.58 -27.16 1.82
CA ARG A 34 2.32 -27.51 0.41
C ARG A 34 3.57 -28.07 -0.27
N ASP A 35 4.70 -27.38 -0.14
CA ASP A 35 5.94 -27.79 -0.80
C ASP A 35 6.43 -29.16 -0.32
N HIS A 36 6.12 -29.52 0.94
CA HIS A 36 6.54 -30.79 1.53
C HIS A 36 5.52 -31.92 1.37
N TYR A 37 4.23 -31.63 1.47
CA TYR A 37 3.13 -32.62 1.51
C TYR A 37 2.21 -32.56 0.28
N GLY A 38 2.51 -31.73 -0.71
CA GLY A 38 1.69 -31.56 -1.91
C GLY A 38 0.48 -30.64 -1.72
N ASP A 39 -0.35 -30.54 -2.75
CA ASP A 39 -1.43 -29.55 -2.84
C ASP A 39 -2.59 -29.78 -1.85
N ILE A 40 -2.81 -31.02 -1.42
CA ILE A 40 -3.80 -31.39 -0.41
C ILE A 40 -3.11 -32.17 0.70
N PHE A 41 -3.20 -31.66 1.93
CA PHE A 41 -2.55 -32.28 3.08
C PHE A 41 -3.39 -32.16 4.35
N LEU A 42 -3.11 -33.04 5.32
CA LEU A 42 -3.66 -33.01 6.67
C LEU A 42 -2.51 -33.09 7.67
N VAL A 43 -2.38 -32.06 8.50
CA VAL A 43 -1.42 -32.02 9.61
C VAL A 43 -2.15 -32.23 10.93
N GLU A 44 -1.64 -33.18 11.71
CA GLU A 44 -2.14 -33.47 13.05
C GLU A 44 -1.00 -33.78 14.04
N SER A 45 -1.34 -33.88 15.31
CA SER A 45 -0.39 -34.22 16.37
C SER A 45 -1.11 -34.91 17.51
N ALA A 46 -0.49 -35.93 18.10
CA ALA A 46 -1.01 -36.58 19.30
C ALA A 46 -1.07 -35.65 20.53
N PHE A 47 -0.34 -34.51 20.49
CA PHE A 47 -0.23 -33.57 21.61
C PHE A 47 -1.20 -32.37 21.51
N VAL A 48 -1.85 -32.17 20.36
CA VAL A 48 -2.75 -31.03 20.12
C VAL A 48 -3.98 -31.52 19.38
N SER A 49 -5.17 -31.20 19.89
CA SER A 49 -6.44 -31.68 19.32
C SER A 49 -6.80 -31.03 17.98
N THR A 50 -6.19 -29.89 17.64
CA THR A 50 -6.45 -29.17 16.38
C THR A 50 -5.78 -29.87 15.20
N LYS A 51 -6.59 -30.30 14.24
CA LYS A 51 -6.15 -30.79 12.93
C LYS A 51 -6.26 -29.67 11.90
N ILE A 52 -5.28 -29.55 11.00
CA ILE A 52 -5.26 -28.53 9.95
C ILE A 52 -5.15 -29.19 8.59
N ALA A 53 -6.13 -28.96 7.72
CA ALA A 53 -6.10 -29.37 6.32
C ALA A 53 -5.77 -28.18 5.42
N GLY A 54 -4.84 -28.36 4.48
CA GLY A 54 -4.50 -27.37 3.47
C GLY A 54 -4.96 -27.83 2.09
N LEU A 55 -5.61 -26.92 1.35
CA LEU A 55 -6.14 -27.16 0.00
C LEU A 55 -5.59 -26.08 -0.93
N CYS A 56 -4.69 -26.45 -1.82
CA CYS A 56 -4.05 -25.60 -2.80
C CYS A 56 -4.35 -26.11 -4.22
N GLY A 57 -4.37 -25.22 -5.20
CA GLY A 57 -4.61 -25.56 -6.59
C GLY A 57 -6.09 -25.51 -7.00
N PRO A 58 -6.39 -25.43 -8.31
CA PRO A 58 -7.73 -25.13 -8.80
C PRO A 58 -8.79 -26.16 -8.43
N GLU A 59 -8.47 -27.46 -8.52
CA GLU A 59 -9.42 -28.53 -8.18
C GLU A 59 -9.77 -28.53 -6.69
N ALA A 60 -8.77 -28.34 -5.82
CA ALA A 60 -8.97 -28.33 -4.38
C ALA A 60 -9.80 -27.11 -3.93
N LEU A 61 -9.56 -25.93 -4.53
CA LEU A 61 -10.36 -24.74 -4.24
C LEU A 61 -11.81 -24.85 -4.75
N LYS A 62 -12.02 -25.55 -5.87
CA LYS A 62 -13.36 -25.86 -6.37
C LYS A 62 -14.12 -26.76 -5.40
N GLU A 63 -13.49 -27.83 -4.92
CA GLU A 63 -14.09 -28.71 -3.90
C GLU A 63 -14.36 -27.94 -2.60
N PHE A 64 -13.44 -27.07 -2.17
CA PHE A 64 -13.67 -26.22 -0.98
C PHE A 64 -14.95 -25.37 -1.11
N GLU A 65 -15.17 -24.72 -2.25
CA GLU A 65 -16.40 -23.95 -2.48
C GLU A 65 -17.64 -24.86 -2.49
N ALA A 66 -17.57 -26.02 -3.16
CA ALA A 66 -18.68 -26.98 -3.19
C ALA A 66 -19.05 -27.48 -1.79
N LYS A 67 -18.06 -27.79 -0.93
CA LYS A 67 -18.31 -28.24 0.45
C LYS A 67 -18.80 -27.11 1.36
N LEU A 68 -18.49 -25.85 1.06
CA LEU A 68 -19.12 -24.72 1.74
C LEU A 68 -20.60 -24.61 1.37
N GLN A 69 -20.96 -24.86 0.11
CA GLN A 69 -22.35 -24.79 -0.36
C GLN A 69 -23.23 -25.91 0.21
N ASP A 70 -22.70 -27.13 0.35
CA ASP A 70 -23.44 -28.27 0.92
C ASP A 70 -23.42 -28.32 2.47
N GLY A 71 -22.73 -27.36 3.10
CA GLY A 71 -22.61 -27.23 4.56
C GLY A 71 -21.68 -28.24 5.23
N SER A 72 -20.90 -29.02 4.47
CA SER A 72 -19.86 -29.89 5.04
C SER A 72 -18.69 -29.08 5.58
N LEU A 73 -18.39 -27.95 4.92
CA LEU A 73 -17.53 -26.89 5.44
C LEU A 73 -18.39 -25.72 5.90
N VAL A 74 -18.01 -25.11 7.01
CA VAL A 74 -18.69 -23.92 7.57
C VAL A 74 -17.67 -22.90 8.07
N LYS A 75 -18.06 -21.63 8.12
CA LYS A 75 -17.27 -20.52 8.67
C LYS A 75 -17.39 -20.44 10.18
N GLN A 76 -18.46 -21.01 10.74
CA GLN A 76 -18.64 -21.14 12.18
C GLN A 76 -17.46 -21.91 12.81
N GLY A 77 -16.76 -21.25 13.74
CA GLY A 77 -15.59 -21.83 14.41
C GLY A 77 -14.32 -21.88 13.55
N ALA A 78 -14.31 -21.28 12.36
CA ALA A 78 -13.13 -21.16 11.51
C ALA A 78 -12.17 -20.05 11.95
N PHE A 79 -12.63 -19.13 12.80
CA PHE A 79 -11.85 -18.05 13.38
C PHE A 79 -11.83 -18.15 14.91
N PRO A 80 -10.73 -17.74 15.58
CA PRO A 80 -10.70 -17.61 17.04
C PRO A 80 -11.80 -16.66 17.54
N PRO A 81 -12.45 -16.94 18.68
CA PRO A 81 -13.47 -16.06 19.27
C PRO A 81 -12.98 -14.62 19.49
N SER A 82 -11.70 -14.46 19.84
CA SER A 82 -11.07 -13.16 20.04
C SER A 82 -10.97 -12.32 18.75
N ILE A 83 -10.73 -12.97 17.60
CA ILE A 83 -10.75 -12.31 16.30
C ILE A 83 -12.20 -12.01 15.87
N LEU A 84 -13.13 -12.94 16.12
CA LEU A 84 -14.55 -12.73 15.81
C LEU A 84 -15.14 -11.54 16.57
N ALA A 85 -14.70 -11.29 17.80
CA ALA A 85 -15.10 -10.12 18.58
C ALA A 85 -14.71 -8.77 17.92
N LEU A 86 -13.62 -8.75 17.12
CA LEU A 86 -13.22 -7.57 16.34
C LEU A 86 -13.95 -7.48 15.00
N LEU A 87 -14.10 -8.60 14.30
CA LEU A 87 -14.67 -8.62 12.95
C LEU A 87 -16.18 -8.40 12.96
N GLY A 88 -16.89 -9.08 13.86
CA GLY A 88 -18.35 -9.13 13.85
C GLY A 88 -18.92 -9.99 12.70
N PRO A 89 -20.24 -9.89 12.48
CA PRO A 89 -20.96 -10.65 11.44
C PRO A 89 -20.79 -9.99 10.07
N ILE A 90 -19.58 -10.06 9.53
CA ILE A 90 -19.24 -9.52 8.21
C ILE A 90 -19.27 -10.59 7.14
N LEU A 91 -19.31 -10.22 5.86
CA LEU A 91 -19.40 -11.14 4.73
C LEU A 91 -18.38 -12.30 4.81
N VAL A 92 -17.18 -12.05 5.30
CA VAL A 92 -16.11 -13.05 5.45
C VAL A 92 -16.37 -14.08 6.55
N THR A 93 -17.22 -13.77 7.54
CA THR A 93 -17.55 -14.67 8.68
C THR A 93 -18.90 -15.37 8.51
N LEU A 94 -19.65 -15.06 7.44
CA LEU A 94 -21.00 -15.54 7.19
C LEU A 94 -21.08 -16.67 6.15
N ASP A 95 -22.16 -17.44 6.24
CA ASP A 95 -22.54 -18.55 5.36
C ASP A 95 -24.00 -18.48 4.90
N GLY A 96 -24.34 -19.35 3.94
CA GLY A 96 -25.71 -19.61 3.51
C GLY A 96 -26.42 -18.38 2.96
N ASP A 97 -27.73 -18.31 3.20
CA ASP A 97 -28.61 -17.29 2.61
C ASP A 97 -28.25 -15.87 3.07
N VAL A 98 -27.83 -15.70 4.32
CA VAL A 98 -27.41 -14.40 4.86
C VAL A 98 -26.17 -13.89 4.12
N HIS A 99 -25.19 -14.77 3.90
CA HIS A 99 -24.01 -14.44 3.07
C HIS A 99 -24.42 -14.13 1.64
N HIS A 100 -25.27 -14.94 1.01
CA HIS A 100 -25.69 -14.74 -0.38
C HIS A 100 -26.44 -13.43 -0.60
N ALA A 101 -27.39 -13.09 0.28
CA ALA A 101 -28.14 -11.84 0.20
C ALA A 101 -27.21 -10.62 0.33
N LYS A 102 -26.32 -10.64 1.32
CA LYS A 102 -25.36 -9.55 1.56
C LYS A 102 -24.37 -9.43 0.40
N LYS A 103 -23.86 -10.55 -0.11
CA LYS A 103 -22.99 -10.61 -1.30
C LYS A 103 -23.69 -10.01 -2.52
N ALA A 104 -24.95 -10.37 -2.78
CA ALA A 104 -25.71 -9.89 -3.92
C ALA A 104 -25.93 -8.37 -3.85
N ALA A 105 -26.28 -7.83 -2.68
CA ALA A 105 -26.42 -6.39 -2.47
C ALA A 105 -25.12 -5.63 -2.78
N LEU A 106 -23.98 -6.14 -2.31
CA LEU A 106 -22.66 -5.55 -2.58
C LEU A 106 -22.26 -5.65 -4.05
N LEU A 107 -22.52 -6.77 -4.72
CA LEU A 107 -22.26 -6.94 -6.16
C LEU A 107 -23.13 -6.01 -7.01
N LYS A 108 -24.37 -5.71 -6.58
CA LYS A 108 -25.22 -4.71 -7.22
C LYS A 108 -24.64 -3.31 -7.10
N ALA A 109 -24.19 -2.94 -5.90
CA ALA A 109 -23.51 -1.66 -5.64
C ALA A 109 -22.14 -1.51 -6.31
N LEU A 110 -21.55 -2.61 -6.76
CA LEU A 110 -20.26 -2.67 -7.46
C LEU A 110 -20.39 -3.26 -8.87
N SER A 111 -21.60 -3.15 -9.45
CA SER A 111 -21.87 -3.61 -10.81
C SER A 111 -21.09 -2.77 -11.84
N PRO A 112 -20.83 -3.29 -13.05
CA PRO A 112 -20.12 -2.54 -14.09
C PRO A 112 -20.70 -1.13 -14.34
N ALA A 113 -22.03 -1.04 -14.46
CA ALA A 113 -22.72 0.24 -14.66
C ALA A 113 -22.51 1.22 -13.49
N GLN A 114 -22.44 0.71 -12.27
CA GLN A 114 -22.23 1.53 -11.08
C GLN A 114 -20.75 1.95 -10.94
N LEU A 115 -19.81 1.11 -11.37
CA LEU A 115 -18.39 1.47 -11.45
C LEU A 115 -18.16 2.59 -12.46
N ASP A 116 -18.93 2.65 -13.56
CA ASP A 116 -18.84 3.75 -14.52
C ASP A 116 -19.22 5.11 -13.89
N VAL A 117 -20.14 5.11 -12.93
CA VAL A 117 -20.47 6.31 -12.13
C VAL A 117 -19.31 6.71 -11.20
N TYR A 118 -18.57 5.73 -10.69
CA TYR A 118 -17.44 5.97 -9.77
C TYR A 118 -16.14 6.36 -10.49
N LYS A 119 -15.92 5.91 -11.73
CA LYS A 119 -14.70 6.17 -12.53
C LYS A 119 -14.30 7.66 -12.54
N PRO A 120 -15.19 8.64 -12.81
CA PRO A 120 -14.84 10.06 -12.77
C PRO A 120 -14.38 10.56 -11.38
N ILE A 121 -14.97 10.04 -10.30
CA ILE A 121 -14.60 10.38 -8.92
C ILE A 121 -13.18 9.86 -8.63
N ILE A 122 -12.93 8.59 -8.96
CA ILE A 122 -11.63 7.93 -8.79
C ILE A 122 -10.55 8.70 -9.58
N ARG A 123 -10.80 8.97 -10.88
CA ARG A 123 -9.91 9.74 -11.74
C ARG A 123 -9.55 11.09 -11.11
N ARG A 124 -10.55 11.88 -10.69
CA ARG A 124 -10.33 13.21 -10.12
C ARG A 124 -9.44 13.13 -8.88
N ILE A 125 -9.71 12.22 -7.95
CA ILE A 125 -8.92 12.06 -6.73
C ILE A 125 -7.49 11.64 -7.07
N VAL A 126 -7.32 10.63 -7.93
CA VAL A 126 -6.01 10.14 -8.36
C VAL A 126 -5.17 11.25 -9.01
N GLN A 127 -5.75 11.99 -9.97
CA GLN A 127 -5.04 13.08 -10.65
C GLN A 127 -4.72 14.23 -9.70
N THR A 128 -5.63 14.55 -8.77
CA THR A 128 -5.39 15.58 -7.75
C THR A 128 -4.24 15.20 -6.83
N GLU A 129 -4.22 13.95 -6.33
CA GLU A 129 -3.18 13.51 -5.42
C GLU A 129 -1.82 13.38 -6.11
N HIS A 130 -1.73 12.84 -7.33
CA HIS A 130 -0.46 12.86 -8.08
C HIS A 130 0.00 14.30 -8.40
N SER A 131 -0.92 15.21 -8.68
CA SER A 131 -0.58 16.63 -8.85
C SER A 131 -0.03 17.23 -7.55
N LYS A 132 -0.56 16.84 -6.39
CA LYS A 132 0.02 17.21 -5.08
C LYS A 132 1.39 16.59 -4.86
N TRP A 133 1.62 15.34 -5.29
CA TRP A 133 2.96 14.73 -5.21
C TRP A 133 3.96 15.51 -6.05
N ALA A 134 3.54 15.97 -7.24
CA ALA A 134 4.38 16.79 -8.10
C ALA A 134 4.63 18.19 -7.53
N ALA A 135 3.61 18.80 -6.92
CA ALA A 135 3.73 20.09 -6.26
C ALA A 135 4.52 20.02 -4.96
N HIS A 136 4.57 18.86 -4.30
CA HIS A 136 5.36 18.66 -3.09
C HIS A 136 6.86 18.87 -3.35
N GLY A 137 7.35 18.44 -4.51
CA GLY A 137 8.79 18.46 -4.79
C GLY A 137 9.53 17.39 -3.98
N GLY A 138 10.87 17.45 -4.02
CA GLY A 138 11.71 16.71 -3.09
C GLY A 138 11.59 15.19 -3.13
N ALA A 139 11.88 14.58 -1.98
CA ALA A 139 11.81 13.13 -1.80
C ALA A 139 10.44 12.73 -1.21
N ILE A 140 9.75 11.83 -1.88
CA ILE A 140 8.44 11.33 -1.45
C ILE A 140 8.45 9.82 -1.26
N SER A 141 7.65 9.35 -0.32
CA SER A 141 7.33 7.92 -0.19
C SER A 141 6.13 7.60 -1.08
N PHE A 142 6.34 6.82 -2.13
CA PHE A 142 5.24 6.35 -2.97
C PHE A 142 4.27 5.48 -2.17
N ALA A 143 4.75 4.65 -1.24
CA ALA A 143 3.87 3.81 -0.45
C ALA A 143 2.98 4.61 0.51
N VAL A 144 3.52 5.62 1.21
CA VAL A 144 2.73 6.47 2.13
C VAL A 144 1.73 7.32 1.35
N ASN A 145 2.17 7.92 0.24
CA ASN A 145 1.32 8.78 -0.56
C ASN A 145 0.23 7.98 -1.29
N THR A 146 0.54 6.78 -1.77
CA THR A 146 -0.47 5.87 -2.36
C THR A 146 -1.50 5.46 -1.32
N LYS A 147 -1.10 5.20 -0.07
CA LYS A 147 -2.04 4.96 1.03
C LYS A 147 -3.00 6.13 1.24
N ILE A 148 -2.51 7.37 1.24
CA ILE A 148 -3.36 8.56 1.38
C ILE A 148 -4.36 8.65 0.21
N LEU A 149 -3.87 8.50 -1.02
CA LEU A 149 -4.68 8.51 -2.23
C LEU A 149 -5.79 7.44 -2.18
N VAL A 150 -5.44 6.19 -1.88
CA VAL A 150 -6.40 5.08 -1.81
C VAL A 150 -7.42 5.30 -0.70
N PHE A 151 -6.99 5.83 0.45
CA PHE A 151 -7.91 6.15 1.54
C PHE A 151 -8.97 7.18 1.11
N LYS A 152 -8.56 8.25 0.43
CA LYS A 152 -9.49 9.26 -0.13
C LYS A 152 -10.45 8.66 -1.15
N VAL A 153 -9.94 7.80 -2.03
CA VAL A 153 -10.79 7.09 -3.01
C VAL A 153 -11.83 6.21 -2.30
N LEU A 154 -11.43 5.45 -1.28
CA LEU A 154 -12.36 4.59 -0.55
C LEU A 154 -13.39 5.40 0.25
N LEU A 155 -13.02 6.52 0.87
CA LEU A 155 -13.99 7.40 1.53
C LEU A 155 -15.04 7.95 0.54
N ALA A 156 -14.60 8.40 -0.63
CA ALA A 156 -15.50 8.95 -1.64
C ALA A 156 -16.41 7.86 -2.23
N VAL A 157 -15.84 6.74 -2.66
CA VAL A 157 -16.59 5.69 -3.37
C VAL A 157 -17.44 4.84 -2.42
N LEU A 158 -16.96 4.53 -1.21
CA LEU A 158 -17.75 3.75 -0.28
C LEU A 158 -18.81 4.60 0.42
N TYR A 159 -18.45 5.82 0.84
CA TYR A 159 -19.26 6.61 1.78
C TYR A 159 -19.79 7.93 1.22
N GLY A 160 -19.32 8.37 0.04
CA GLY A 160 -19.64 9.70 -0.48
C GLY A 160 -19.02 10.81 0.34
N VAL A 161 -17.90 10.53 1.03
CA VAL A 161 -17.21 11.46 1.93
C VAL A 161 -15.93 11.95 1.29
N GLU A 162 -15.76 13.28 1.23
CA GLU A 162 -14.55 13.94 0.77
C GLU A 162 -14.15 15.04 1.75
N GLY A 163 -12.85 15.22 1.96
CA GLY A 163 -12.31 16.20 2.90
C GLY A 163 -10.98 15.76 3.50
N GLU A 164 -10.50 16.51 4.48
CA GLU A 164 -9.24 16.24 5.18
C GLU A 164 -9.45 15.21 6.30
N PHE A 165 -9.45 13.93 5.92
CA PHE A 165 -9.64 12.78 6.83
C PHE A 165 -8.39 11.94 7.00
N ASP A 166 -7.23 12.38 6.52
CA ASP A 166 -6.01 11.56 6.42
C ASP A 166 -5.53 11.01 7.78
N THR A 167 -5.90 11.65 8.89
CA THR A 167 -5.61 11.20 10.25
C THR A 167 -6.40 9.94 10.65
N TYR A 168 -7.62 9.76 10.12
CA TYR A 168 -8.50 8.60 10.40
C TYR A 168 -7.96 7.30 9.82
N ARG A 169 -7.07 7.38 8.83
CA ARG A 169 -6.33 6.23 8.30
C ARG A 169 -5.62 5.45 9.40
N ARG A 170 -5.09 6.14 10.43
CA ARG A 170 -4.40 5.50 11.56
C ARG A 170 -5.30 4.54 12.31
N TYR A 171 -6.60 4.84 12.46
CA TYR A 171 -7.54 3.91 13.09
C TYR A 171 -7.68 2.61 12.29
N VAL A 172 -7.61 2.67 10.96
CA VAL A 172 -7.66 1.48 10.10
C VAL A 172 -6.36 0.68 10.19
N ASP A 173 -5.20 1.35 10.12
CA ASP A 173 -3.89 0.70 10.26
C ASP A 173 -3.73 0.02 11.64
N ASP A 174 -4.13 0.70 12.72
CA ASP A 174 -4.12 0.18 14.09
C ASP A 174 -5.09 -0.99 14.24
N TYR A 175 -6.30 -0.90 13.68
CA TYR A 175 -7.27 -2.01 13.70
C TYR A 175 -6.73 -3.26 12.99
N VAL A 176 -6.09 -3.11 11.83
CA VAL A 176 -5.48 -4.25 11.11
C VAL A 176 -4.34 -4.86 11.92
N THR A 177 -3.57 -4.04 12.64
CA THR A 177 -2.53 -4.53 13.56
C THR A 177 -3.13 -5.29 14.73
N ALA A 178 -4.20 -4.76 15.33
CA ALA A 178 -4.94 -5.37 16.43
C ALA A 178 -5.51 -6.75 16.05
N ILE A 179 -6.01 -6.95 14.82
CA ILE A 179 -6.45 -8.28 14.33
C ILE A 179 -5.30 -9.30 14.45
N LYS A 180 -4.09 -8.94 14.02
CA LYS A 180 -2.92 -9.84 14.05
C LYS A 180 -2.52 -10.21 15.49
N GLN A 181 -2.71 -9.28 16.42
CA GLN A 181 -2.40 -9.45 17.84
C GLN A 181 -3.50 -10.23 18.59
N SER A 182 -4.70 -10.34 17.99
CA SER A 182 -5.89 -10.90 18.65
C SER A 182 -6.04 -12.42 18.51
N ALA A 183 -4.98 -13.17 18.21
CA ALA A 183 -5.06 -14.63 18.04
C ALA A 183 -5.53 -15.37 19.30
N LYS A 184 -5.25 -14.82 20.50
CA LYS A 184 -5.61 -15.43 21.80
C LYS A 184 -6.58 -14.60 22.64
N VAL A 185 -6.35 -13.28 22.68
CA VAL A 185 -7.14 -12.33 23.48
C VAL A 185 -7.52 -11.18 22.57
N THR A 186 -8.76 -10.72 22.66
CA THR A 186 -9.23 -9.57 21.87
C THR A 186 -8.44 -8.32 22.23
N ASP A 187 -7.91 -7.63 21.22
CA ASP A 187 -7.22 -6.35 21.42
C ASP A 187 -8.25 -5.20 21.57
N GLU A 188 -8.25 -4.57 22.75
CA GLU A 188 -9.20 -3.50 23.11
C GLU A 188 -8.95 -2.19 22.33
N HIS A 189 -7.70 -1.92 21.92
CA HIS A 189 -7.37 -0.76 21.10
C HIS A 189 -8.00 -0.88 19.71
N GLY A 190 -7.93 -2.07 19.11
CA GLY A 190 -8.63 -2.38 17.87
C GLY A 190 -10.14 -2.16 17.95
N VAL A 191 -10.78 -2.64 19.02
CA VAL A 191 -12.22 -2.39 19.26
C VAL A 191 -12.51 -0.90 19.30
N THR A 192 -11.67 -0.13 19.99
CA THR A 192 -11.80 1.33 20.11
C THR A 192 -11.61 2.05 18.77
N CYS A 193 -10.60 1.69 18.00
CA CYS A 193 -10.34 2.24 16.66
C CYS A 193 -11.53 2.03 15.72
N ARG A 194 -12.09 0.81 15.72
CA ARG A 194 -13.30 0.49 14.95
C ARG A 194 -14.49 1.33 15.38
N ALA A 195 -14.76 1.42 16.68
CA ALA A 195 -15.89 2.18 17.22
C ALA A 195 -15.78 3.67 16.86
N LYS A 196 -14.58 4.27 16.99
CA LYS A 196 -14.33 5.67 16.60
C LYS A 196 -14.53 5.91 15.12
N PHE A 197 -13.97 5.05 14.26
CA PHE A 197 -14.13 5.19 12.82
C PHE A 197 -15.61 5.09 12.40
N ILE A 198 -16.35 4.17 13.00
CA ILE A 198 -17.79 4.04 12.77
C ILE A 198 -18.52 5.31 13.21
N ALA A 199 -18.29 5.78 14.44
CA ALA A 199 -19.01 6.92 15.01
C ALA A 199 -18.72 8.24 14.26
N GLU A 200 -17.48 8.46 13.83
CA GLU A 200 -17.05 9.74 13.27
C GLU A 200 -17.16 9.81 11.73
N ILE A 201 -17.13 8.67 11.03
CA ILE A 201 -17.15 8.63 9.56
C ILE A 201 -18.38 7.90 9.04
N ILE A 202 -18.58 6.63 9.42
CA ILE A 202 -19.56 5.76 8.78
C ILE A 202 -20.99 6.12 9.19
N ALA A 203 -21.27 6.29 10.47
CA ALA A 203 -22.61 6.59 10.95
C ALA A 203 -23.13 7.94 10.41
N PRO A 204 -22.33 9.03 10.39
CA PRO A 204 -22.73 10.28 9.71
C PRO A 204 -22.97 10.09 8.20
N ALA A 205 -22.15 9.29 7.52
CA ALA A 205 -22.33 9.01 6.09
C ALA A 205 -23.63 8.23 5.81
N ILE A 206 -23.97 7.24 6.63
CA ILE A 206 -25.24 6.51 6.54
C ILE A 206 -26.42 7.45 6.76
N ALA A 207 -26.37 8.30 7.78
CA ALA A 207 -27.41 9.28 8.05
C ALA A 207 -27.60 10.26 6.88
N ALA A 208 -26.51 10.74 6.28
CA ALA A 208 -26.54 11.58 5.09
C ALA A 208 -27.12 10.85 3.86
N ALA A 209 -26.76 9.59 3.65
CA ALA A 209 -27.28 8.78 2.55
C ALA A 209 -28.81 8.57 2.68
N LYS A 210 -29.29 8.25 3.89
CA LYS A 210 -30.73 8.10 4.20
C LYS A 210 -31.49 9.42 4.05
N ALA A 211 -30.96 10.52 4.58
CA ALA A 211 -31.60 11.83 4.49
C ALA A 211 -31.77 12.32 3.04
N ASN A 212 -30.85 11.94 2.16
CA ASN A 212 -30.86 12.35 0.75
C ASN A 212 -31.59 11.38 -0.18
N GLN A 213 -32.16 10.28 0.33
CA GLN A 213 -32.81 9.24 -0.48
C GLN A 213 -33.91 9.80 -1.40
N THR A 214 -34.76 10.71 -0.88
CA THR A 214 -35.85 11.32 -1.65
C THR A 214 -35.34 12.30 -2.72
N LYS A 215 -34.22 12.99 -2.47
CA LYS A 215 -33.60 13.91 -3.44
C LYS A 215 -32.83 13.17 -4.54
N ARG A 216 -32.31 11.98 -4.23
CA ARG A 216 -31.45 11.18 -5.12
C ARG A 216 -32.19 10.26 -6.09
N GLN A 217 -33.52 10.16 -6.03
CA GLN A 217 -34.30 9.49 -7.08
C GLN A 217 -34.08 10.08 -8.49
N GLN A 218 -33.47 11.27 -8.59
CA GLN A 218 -33.17 11.98 -9.84
C GLN A 218 -31.67 12.29 -10.03
N GLN A 219 -30.77 11.77 -9.17
CA GLN A 219 -29.32 12.06 -9.22
C GLN A 219 -28.49 10.76 -9.25
N PRO A 220 -27.27 10.79 -9.79
CA PRO A 220 -26.38 9.63 -9.75
C PRO A 220 -26.05 9.23 -8.30
N LEU A 221 -26.08 7.93 -8.03
CA LEU A 221 -25.70 7.35 -6.74
C LEU A 221 -24.18 7.26 -6.71
N ASN A 222 -23.53 8.22 -6.04
CA ASN A 222 -22.09 8.44 -6.16
C ASN A 222 -21.26 7.60 -5.17
N SER A 223 -21.92 6.83 -4.30
CA SER A 223 -21.25 5.95 -3.35
C SER A 223 -21.94 4.59 -3.24
N VAL A 224 -21.22 3.61 -2.70
CA VAL A 224 -21.77 2.28 -2.37
C VAL A 224 -22.90 2.41 -1.34
N LEU A 225 -22.73 3.25 -0.32
CA LEU A 225 -23.78 3.54 0.66
C LEU A 225 -25.06 4.08 0.01
N ASP A 226 -24.93 4.98 -0.96
CA ASP A 226 -26.09 5.54 -1.68
C ASP A 226 -26.89 4.44 -2.38
N VAL A 227 -26.19 3.49 -3.01
CA VAL A 227 -26.82 2.36 -3.72
C VAL A 227 -27.48 1.40 -2.75
N LEU A 228 -26.80 1.03 -1.66
CA LEU A 228 -27.34 0.11 -0.66
C LEU A 228 -28.59 0.69 0.03
N VAL A 229 -28.55 1.97 0.41
CA VAL A 229 -29.69 2.67 1.02
C VAL A 229 -30.84 2.83 0.02
N ALA A 230 -30.55 3.20 -1.23
CA ALA A 230 -31.59 3.34 -2.26
C ALA A 230 -32.26 2.01 -2.60
N ALA A 231 -31.49 0.92 -2.63
CA ALA A 231 -31.98 -0.42 -2.92
C ALA A 231 -32.83 -0.99 -1.78
N GLY A 232 -32.54 -0.64 -0.53
CA GLY A 232 -33.21 -1.22 0.65
C GLY A 232 -32.87 -2.69 0.90
N ASP A 233 -31.78 -3.20 0.30
CA ASP A 233 -31.34 -4.59 0.46
C ASP A 233 -30.58 -4.80 1.80
N LEU A 234 -30.00 -3.73 2.37
CA LEU A 234 -29.36 -3.68 3.69
C LEU A 234 -29.93 -2.48 4.47
N THR A 235 -30.94 -2.71 5.31
CA THR A 235 -31.69 -1.63 5.98
C THR A 235 -31.31 -1.39 7.43
N ASP A 236 -30.74 -2.41 8.08
CA ASP A 236 -30.26 -2.33 9.46
C ASP A 236 -28.95 -1.54 9.53
N ASP A 237 -28.91 -0.56 10.43
CA ASP A 237 -27.77 0.35 10.58
C ASP A 237 -26.53 -0.38 11.10
N ASP A 238 -26.71 -1.36 11.97
CA ASP A 238 -25.59 -2.16 12.48
C ASP A 238 -24.96 -2.98 11.34
N ASP A 239 -25.78 -3.57 10.49
CA ASP A 239 -25.35 -4.32 9.31
C ASP A 239 -24.61 -3.45 8.29
N LEU A 240 -25.12 -2.24 8.03
CA LEU A 240 -24.45 -1.25 7.17
C LEU A 240 -23.11 -0.81 7.78
N GLN A 241 -23.09 -0.48 9.07
CA GLN A 241 -21.85 -0.06 9.75
C GLN A 241 -20.79 -1.16 9.73
N ASN A 242 -21.20 -2.41 10.01
CA ASN A 242 -20.31 -3.57 10.01
C ASN A 242 -19.70 -3.81 8.62
N GLU A 243 -20.52 -3.82 7.57
CA GLU A 243 -20.02 -4.06 6.21
C GLU A 243 -19.21 -2.90 5.65
N MET A 244 -19.61 -1.66 5.92
CA MET A 244 -18.86 -0.49 5.47
C MET A 244 -17.47 -0.48 6.09
N PHE A 245 -17.39 -0.72 7.40
CA PHE A 245 -16.09 -0.83 8.06
C PHE A 245 -15.28 -2.01 7.52
N HIS A 246 -15.93 -3.14 7.22
CA HIS A 246 -15.31 -4.29 6.57
C HIS A 246 -14.67 -3.94 5.23
N PHE A 247 -15.40 -3.28 4.33
CA PHE A 247 -14.86 -2.86 3.04
C PHE A 247 -13.68 -1.89 3.19
N MET A 248 -13.73 -1.00 4.17
CA MET A 248 -12.61 -0.11 4.46
C MET A 248 -11.38 -0.88 4.93
N PHE A 249 -11.44 -1.66 6.01
CA PHE A 249 -10.22 -2.29 6.53
C PHE A 249 -9.68 -3.39 5.58
N ALA A 250 -10.55 -4.14 4.91
CA ALA A 250 -10.14 -5.21 4.01
C ALA A 250 -9.60 -4.66 2.67
N GLY A 251 -10.22 -3.60 2.15
CA GLY A 251 -9.80 -2.97 0.89
C GLY A 251 -8.59 -2.05 1.05
N PHE A 252 -8.49 -1.33 2.17
CA PHE A 252 -7.52 -0.25 2.32
C PHE A 252 -6.07 -0.71 2.16
N GLY A 253 -5.64 -1.70 2.95
CA GLY A 253 -4.27 -2.21 2.88
C GLY A 253 -3.96 -2.90 1.55
N GLY A 254 -4.88 -3.73 1.05
CA GLY A 254 -4.70 -4.50 -0.19
C GLY A 254 -4.57 -3.61 -1.42
N VAL A 255 -5.51 -2.68 -1.61
CA VAL A 255 -5.50 -1.77 -2.75
C VAL A 255 -4.29 -0.83 -2.70
N SER A 256 -3.92 -0.33 -1.52
CA SER A 256 -2.72 0.51 -1.35
C SER A 256 -1.44 -0.21 -1.75
N ALA A 257 -1.28 -1.46 -1.31
CA ALA A 257 -0.11 -2.27 -1.66
C ALA A 257 -0.09 -2.62 -3.15
N ALA A 258 -1.23 -3.01 -3.72
CA ALA A 258 -1.34 -3.33 -5.15
C ALA A 258 -1.00 -2.11 -6.03
N ALA A 259 -1.53 -0.93 -5.69
CA ALA A 259 -1.23 0.31 -6.41
C ALA A 259 0.25 0.73 -6.26
N THR A 260 0.82 0.59 -5.06
CA THR A 260 2.26 0.86 -4.83
C THR A 260 3.12 -0.09 -5.68
N ASN A 261 2.72 -1.35 -5.79
CA ASN A 261 3.49 -2.36 -6.52
C ASN A 261 3.39 -2.24 -8.05
N LEU A 262 2.50 -1.42 -8.59
CA LEU A 262 2.58 -0.97 -9.99
C LEU A 262 3.92 -0.24 -10.23
N ILE A 263 4.27 0.69 -9.33
CA ILE A 263 5.53 1.45 -9.38
C ILE A 263 6.70 0.50 -9.16
N THR A 264 6.63 -0.36 -8.14
CA THR A 264 7.67 -1.36 -7.85
C THR A 264 7.99 -2.22 -9.07
N ALA A 265 6.98 -2.75 -9.76
CA ALA A 265 7.18 -3.63 -10.90
C ALA A 265 7.90 -2.91 -12.06
N VAL A 266 7.52 -1.65 -12.34
CA VAL A 266 8.20 -0.81 -13.35
C VAL A 266 9.66 -0.53 -12.96
N CYS A 267 9.96 -0.39 -11.67
CA CYS A 267 11.34 -0.19 -11.21
C CYS A 267 12.21 -1.45 -11.34
N VAL A 268 11.68 -2.60 -10.91
CA VAL A 268 12.44 -3.85 -10.73
C VAL A 268 12.64 -4.64 -12.03
N PHE A 269 11.75 -4.48 -13.01
CA PHE A 269 11.78 -5.27 -14.24
C PHE A 269 11.99 -4.39 -15.49
N PRO A 270 13.25 -4.12 -15.91
CA PRO A 270 13.56 -3.22 -17.03
C PRO A 270 12.88 -3.57 -18.36
N ASP A 271 12.87 -4.86 -18.71
CA ASP A 271 12.23 -5.33 -19.95
C ASP A 271 10.72 -5.12 -19.93
N ILE A 272 10.10 -5.31 -18.77
CA ILE A 272 8.67 -5.08 -18.56
C ILE A 272 8.37 -3.59 -18.61
N ARG A 273 9.22 -2.76 -18.00
CA ARG A 273 9.12 -1.29 -18.09
C ARG A 273 9.12 -0.86 -19.55
N ALA A 274 10.07 -1.31 -20.37
CA ALA A 274 10.10 -0.95 -21.79
C ALA A 274 8.80 -1.30 -22.53
N LYS A 275 8.22 -2.48 -22.25
CA LYS A 275 6.93 -2.89 -22.82
C LYS A 275 5.75 -2.05 -22.30
N VAL A 276 5.73 -1.71 -21.01
CA VAL A 276 4.71 -0.82 -20.41
C VAL A 276 4.77 0.58 -21.03
N LEU A 277 5.96 1.16 -21.22
CA LEU A 277 6.10 2.48 -21.83
C LEU A 277 5.65 2.48 -23.30
N ARG A 278 5.99 1.43 -24.06
CA ARG A 278 5.49 1.27 -25.43
C ARG A 278 3.96 1.13 -25.47
N ALA A 279 3.39 0.28 -24.62
CA ALA A 279 1.95 0.06 -24.55
C ALA A 279 1.19 1.32 -24.11
N ARG A 280 1.77 2.14 -23.22
CA ARG A 280 1.27 3.49 -22.93
C ARG A 280 1.21 4.33 -24.20
N ASP A 281 2.30 4.43 -24.94
CA ASP A 281 2.37 5.30 -26.12
C ASP A 281 1.37 4.88 -27.19
N ASP A 282 1.19 3.57 -27.38
CA ASP A 282 0.20 3.03 -28.30
C ASP A 282 -1.24 3.35 -27.84
N PHE A 283 -1.52 3.19 -26.54
CA PHE A 283 -2.82 3.52 -25.96
C PHE A 283 -3.14 5.03 -26.04
N LEU A 284 -2.20 5.89 -25.69
CA LEU A 284 -2.41 7.35 -25.77
C LEU A 284 -2.60 7.81 -27.21
N ARG A 285 -1.81 7.26 -28.16
CA ARG A 285 -1.94 7.56 -29.60
C ARG A 285 -3.29 7.15 -30.17
N GLN A 286 -3.94 6.11 -29.64
CA GLN A 286 -5.27 5.68 -30.08
C GLN A 286 -6.33 6.79 -29.93
N TYR A 287 -6.21 7.64 -28.91
CA TYR A 287 -7.19 8.70 -28.59
C TYR A 287 -6.67 10.11 -28.86
N ASP A 288 -5.46 10.25 -29.41
CA ASP A 288 -4.94 11.56 -29.80
C ASP A 288 -5.85 12.23 -30.85
N GLY A 289 -6.14 13.52 -30.67
CA GLY A 289 -7.06 14.29 -31.51
C GLY A 289 -8.54 13.86 -31.49
N ARG A 290 -8.95 12.91 -30.63
CA ARG A 290 -10.36 12.54 -30.46
C ARG A 290 -11.05 13.40 -29.39
N ASP A 291 -12.36 13.57 -29.50
CA ASP A 291 -13.21 14.21 -28.47
C ASP A 291 -13.51 13.26 -27.28
N GLU A 292 -12.69 12.22 -27.11
CA GLU A 292 -12.85 11.19 -26.10
C GLU A 292 -11.57 11.07 -25.26
N SER A 293 -11.72 11.07 -23.94
CA SER A 293 -10.59 10.94 -23.03
C SER A 293 -10.17 9.47 -22.91
N PRO A 294 -8.85 9.13 -22.99
CA PRO A 294 -8.36 7.76 -22.73
C PRO A 294 -8.85 7.17 -21.40
N TRP A 295 -9.11 8.04 -20.42
CA TRP A 295 -9.67 7.69 -19.12
C TRP A 295 -11.05 7.03 -19.15
N ASN A 296 -11.79 7.16 -20.26
CA ASN A 296 -13.09 6.50 -20.42
C ASN A 296 -12.94 5.05 -20.90
N HIS A 297 -11.75 4.66 -21.32
CA HIS A 297 -11.47 3.41 -22.05
C HIS A 297 -10.39 2.56 -21.35
N LEU A 298 -10.44 2.49 -20.02
CA LEU A 298 -9.46 1.74 -19.20
C LEU A 298 -9.46 0.23 -19.50
N ASP A 299 -10.53 -0.31 -20.05
CA ASP A 299 -10.66 -1.68 -20.51
C ASP A 299 -9.88 -1.96 -21.81
N GLU A 300 -9.61 -0.94 -22.63
CA GLU A 300 -8.93 -1.06 -23.93
C GLU A 300 -7.40 -0.94 -23.84
N MET A 301 -6.80 -0.88 -22.65
CA MET A 301 -5.35 -0.63 -22.48
C MET A 301 -4.41 -1.81 -22.86
N GLY A 302 -4.94 -2.88 -23.44
CA GLY A 302 -4.15 -4.01 -23.96
C GLY A 302 -3.13 -4.59 -22.97
N TYR A 303 -1.84 -4.52 -23.32
CA TYR A 303 -0.74 -5.02 -22.49
C TYR A 303 -0.69 -4.38 -21.08
N LEU A 304 -1.18 -3.15 -20.90
CA LEU A 304 -1.25 -2.52 -19.57
C LEU A 304 -2.24 -3.23 -18.65
N ASN A 305 -3.35 -3.74 -19.19
CA ASN A 305 -4.29 -4.56 -18.42
C ASN A 305 -3.69 -5.91 -18.05
N GLN A 306 -2.90 -6.52 -18.95
CA GLN A 306 -2.11 -7.72 -18.64
C GLN A 306 -1.09 -7.46 -17.52
N PHE A 307 -0.45 -6.28 -17.54
CA PHE A 307 0.47 -5.85 -16.49
C PHE A 307 -0.21 -5.69 -15.13
N VAL A 308 -1.38 -5.05 -15.07
CA VAL A 308 -2.18 -4.92 -13.83
C VAL A 308 -2.54 -6.30 -13.26
N LEU A 309 -2.90 -7.26 -14.11
CA LEU A 309 -3.22 -8.63 -13.70
C LEU A 309 -2.01 -9.38 -13.17
N GLU A 310 -0.84 -9.22 -13.80
CA GLU A 310 0.40 -9.83 -13.30
C GLU A 310 0.87 -9.19 -11.99
N VAL A 311 0.67 -7.88 -11.81
CA VAL A 311 0.90 -7.24 -10.50
C VAL A 311 0.02 -7.88 -9.43
N LYS A 312 -1.28 -8.08 -9.70
CA LYS A 312 -2.22 -8.76 -8.78
C LYS A 312 -1.78 -10.20 -8.48
N ARG A 313 -1.26 -10.95 -9.46
CA ARG A 313 -0.79 -12.33 -9.27
C ARG A 313 0.47 -12.39 -8.43
N PHE A 314 1.48 -11.59 -8.80
CA PHE A 314 2.84 -11.69 -8.32
C PHE A 314 3.01 -11.03 -6.94
N PHE A 315 2.45 -9.82 -6.78
CA PHE A 315 2.51 -9.06 -5.54
C PHE A 315 1.25 -9.32 -4.71
N VAL A 316 1.37 -10.24 -3.76
CA VAL A 316 0.26 -10.59 -2.88
C VAL A 316 -0.13 -9.38 -2.01
N ALA A 317 -1.38 -8.96 -2.17
CA ALA A 317 -1.91 -7.75 -1.56
C ALA A 317 -3.31 -8.01 -0.96
N GLY A 318 -3.36 -8.84 0.08
CA GLY A 318 -4.61 -9.27 0.70
C GLY A 318 -4.48 -10.60 1.44
N PRO A 319 -5.59 -11.27 1.79
CA PRO A 319 -5.54 -12.55 2.46
C PRO A 319 -4.81 -13.59 1.58
N THR A 320 -3.95 -14.37 2.22
CA THR A 320 -3.17 -15.45 1.58
C THR A 320 -3.92 -16.79 1.59
N GLN A 321 -4.95 -16.89 2.44
CA GLN A 321 -5.82 -18.06 2.57
C GLN A 321 -7.25 -17.69 3.02
N VAL A 322 -8.18 -18.61 2.79
CA VAL A 322 -9.55 -18.57 3.34
C VAL A 322 -9.74 -19.75 4.30
N TYR A 323 -10.35 -19.49 5.45
CA TYR A 323 -10.58 -20.50 6.49
C TYR A 323 -12.01 -21.04 6.49
N ALA A 324 -12.17 -22.33 6.74
CA ALA A 324 -13.43 -22.98 7.09
C ALA A 324 -13.17 -24.07 8.15
N LYS A 325 -14.23 -24.66 8.68
CA LYS A 325 -14.20 -25.79 9.61
C LYS A 325 -15.03 -26.93 9.05
N ALA A 326 -14.52 -28.16 9.14
CA ALA A 326 -15.29 -29.35 8.79
C ALA A 326 -16.41 -29.55 9.82
N ALA A 327 -17.67 -29.37 9.40
CA ALA A 327 -18.85 -29.58 10.24
C ALA A 327 -19.17 -31.08 10.42
N ARG A 328 -18.65 -31.90 9.50
CA ARG A 328 -18.71 -33.34 9.50
C ARG A 328 -17.50 -33.88 8.77
N ASP A 329 -17.23 -35.13 9.07
CA ASP A 329 -16.41 -36.05 8.33
C ASP A 329 -16.78 -36.01 6.82
N LEU A 330 -15.87 -35.52 5.95
CA LEU A 330 -16.13 -35.30 4.51
C LEU A 330 -15.02 -35.82 3.60
N ASP A 331 -15.39 -36.08 2.33
CA ASP A 331 -14.47 -36.51 1.29
C ASP A 331 -14.35 -35.44 0.20
N LEU A 332 -13.12 -35.09 -0.17
CA LEU A 332 -12.79 -34.26 -1.32
C LEU A 332 -12.39 -35.17 -2.47
N VAL A 333 -13.04 -35.01 -3.62
CA VAL A 333 -12.77 -35.84 -4.81
C VAL A 333 -12.06 -34.98 -5.85
N THR A 334 -10.84 -35.38 -6.22
CA THR A 334 -10.03 -34.69 -7.23
C THR A 334 -9.53 -35.66 -8.29
N SER A 335 -8.91 -35.16 -9.35
CA SER A 335 -8.27 -35.99 -10.38
C SER A 335 -7.14 -36.86 -9.82
N THR A 336 -6.51 -36.44 -8.71
CA THR A 336 -5.39 -37.15 -8.08
C THR A 336 -5.82 -38.18 -7.03
N GLY A 337 -7.09 -38.17 -6.62
CA GLY A 337 -7.63 -39.12 -5.65
C GLY A 337 -8.74 -38.55 -4.76
N VAL A 338 -9.13 -39.36 -3.76
CA VAL A 338 -10.12 -39.01 -2.75
C VAL A 338 -9.42 -38.75 -1.42
N PHE A 339 -9.66 -37.58 -0.84
CA PHE A 339 -9.03 -37.12 0.40
C PHE A 339 -10.06 -36.97 1.51
N ARG A 340 -9.83 -37.65 2.63
CA ARG A 340 -10.71 -37.62 3.79
C ARG A 340 -10.34 -36.47 4.73
N ILE A 341 -11.28 -35.61 5.07
CA ILE A 341 -11.13 -34.58 6.11
C ILE A 341 -12.01 -34.94 7.31
N PRO A 342 -11.42 -35.09 8.51
CA PRO A 342 -12.19 -35.42 9.71
C PRO A 342 -12.99 -34.22 10.23
N GLU A 343 -14.10 -34.51 10.90
CA GLU A 343 -14.91 -33.52 11.61
C GLU A 343 -14.05 -32.66 12.56
N GLY A 344 -14.35 -31.36 12.60
CA GLY A 344 -13.71 -30.41 13.48
C GLY A 344 -12.35 -29.89 13.00
N ALA A 345 -11.79 -30.43 11.91
CA ALA A 345 -10.57 -29.92 11.31
C ALA A 345 -10.73 -28.46 10.82
N LEU A 346 -9.69 -27.65 11.02
CA LEU A 346 -9.56 -26.35 10.40
C LEU A 346 -9.09 -26.55 8.96
N VAL A 347 -9.82 -26.02 7.99
CA VAL A 347 -9.55 -26.18 6.56
C VAL A 347 -9.13 -24.85 5.97
N MET A 348 -7.96 -24.81 5.33
CA MET A 348 -7.35 -23.62 4.74
C MET A 348 -7.30 -23.75 3.22
N ALA A 349 -8.03 -22.90 2.52
CA ALA A 349 -7.92 -22.71 1.07
C ALA A 349 -6.74 -21.75 0.76
N GLY A 350 -5.68 -22.25 0.15
CA GLY A 350 -4.43 -21.53 -0.10
C GLY A 350 -4.45 -20.68 -1.38
N LEU A 351 -4.80 -19.41 -1.26
CA LEU A 351 -4.89 -18.47 -2.39
C LEU A 351 -3.52 -18.18 -2.99
N GLU A 352 -2.57 -17.84 -2.13
CA GLU A 352 -1.22 -17.47 -2.53
C GLU A 352 -0.49 -18.65 -3.17
N ALA A 353 -0.64 -19.83 -2.57
CA ALA A 353 -0.04 -21.05 -3.06
C ALA A 353 -0.61 -21.42 -4.44
N THR A 354 -1.92 -21.26 -4.64
CA THR A 354 -2.58 -21.48 -5.94
C THR A 354 -2.14 -20.48 -7.01
N ASN A 355 -1.90 -19.21 -6.67
CA ASN A 355 -1.33 -18.22 -7.61
C ASN A 355 0.13 -18.47 -7.97
N ARG A 356 0.81 -19.37 -7.25
CA ARG A 356 2.17 -19.83 -7.51
C ARG A 356 2.25 -21.29 -7.92
N ASP A 357 1.10 -21.90 -8.25
CA ASP A 357 1.07 -23.27 -8.70
C ASP A 357 1.75 -23.42 -10.07
N PRO A 358 2.88 -24.15 -10.20
CA PRO A 358 3.61 -24.24 -11.46
C PRO A 358 2.83 -24.95 -12.58
N ASP A 359 1.88 -25.82 -12.23
CA ASP A 359 1.02 -26.51 -13.21
C ASP A 359 0.03 -25.54 -13.85
N THR A 360 -0.41 -24.53 -13.09
CA THR A 360 -1.30 -23.47 -13.56
C THR A 360 -0.53 -22.29 -14.17
N TRP A 361 0.60 -21.93 -13.56
CA TRP A 361 1.39 -20.73 -13.83
C TRP A 361 2.84 -21.12 -14.13
N PRO A 362 3.18 -21.42 -15.39
CA PRO A 362 4.55 -21.72 -15.77
C PRO A 362 5.51 -20.61 -15.33
N SER A 363 6.62 -21.02 -14.69
CA SER A 363 7.59 -20.12 -14.06
C SER A 363 6.90 -19.09 -13.13
N PRO A 364 6.26 -19.55 -12.04
CA PRO A 364 5.38 -18.70 -11.23
C PRO A 364 6.12 -17.53 -10.55
N ASP A 365 7.42 -17.70 -10.29
CA ASP A 365 8.30 -16.68 -9.70
C ASP A 365 8.89 -15.71 -10.72
N SER A 366 8.58 -15.86 -12.01
CA SER A 366 8.90 -14.88 -13.04
C SER A 366 7.74 -13.91 -13.24
N PHE A 367 8.04 -12.62 -13.25
CA PHE A 367 7.07 -11.57 -13.55
C PHE A 367 6.89 -11.45 -15.08
N ASP A 368 5.79 -11.95 -15.61
CA ASP A 368 5.50 -11.95 -17.04
C ASP A 368 4.02 -11.62 -17.32
N PRO A 369 3.71 -10.36 -17.69
CA PRO A 369 2.37 -9.97 -18.12
C PRO A 369 1.85 -10.74 -19.35
N ALA A 370 2.73 -11.19 -20.25
CA ALA A 370 2.30 -11.84 -21.49
C ALA A 370 1.60 -13.20 -21.26
N ARG A 371 1.67 -13.76 -20.04
CA ARG A 371 0.87 -14.93 -19.67
C ARG A 371 -0.65 -14.68 -19.76
N PHE A 372 -1.06 -13.41 -19.77
CA PHE A 372 -2.45 -12.99 -19.96
C PHE A 372 -2.77 -12.62 -21.42
N THR A 373 -1.87 -12.84 -22.39
CA THR A 373 -2.11 -12.55 -23.82
C THR A 373 -3.13 -13.48 -24.48
N GLN A 374 -3.18 -14.77 -24.11
CA GLN A 374 -4.20 -15.71 -24.58
C GLN A 374 -5.52 -15.63 -23.80
N ALA A 375 -5.58 -14.75 -22.81
CA ALA A 375 -6.82 -14.40 -22.16
C ALA A 375 -7.46 -13.23 -22.93
N ASP A 376 -7.91 -13.52 -24.15
CA ASP A 376 -8.70 -12.57 -24.93
C ASP A 376 -9.96 -12.19 -24.15
N VAL A 377 -10.03 -10.91 -23.77
CA VAL A 377 -11.13 -9.93 -23.81
C VAL A 377 -12.54 -10.31 -23.29
N ASP A 378 -12.82 -11.56 -22.89
CA ASP A 378 -14.07 -11.97 -22.23
C ASP A 378 -13.77 -12.71 -20.91
N GLY A 379 -13.45 -11.96 -19.85
CA GLY A 379 -13.54 -12.46 -18.49
C GLY A 379 -12.46 -13.45 -18.06
N ILE A 380 -11.25 -12.94 -17.76
CA ILE A 380 -10.26 -13.61 -16.89
C ILE A 380 -10.89 -13.99 -15.53
N HIS A 381 -11.90 -13.25 -15.11
CA HIS A 381 -12.72 -13.52 -13.92
C HIS A 381 -13.63 -14.76 -14.06
N MET A 382 -13.99 -15.16 -15.29
CA MET A 382 -14.92 -16.26 -15.57
C MET A 382 -14.22 -17.53 -16.08
N THR A 383 -13.07 -17.42 -16.74
CA THR A 383 -12.38 -18.57 -17.35
C THR A 383 -11.43 -19.31 -16.40
N ARG A 384 -10.96 -18.67 -15.32
CA ARG A 384 -10.07 -19.28 -14.30
C ARG A 384 -10.50 -18.99 -12.85
N PRO A 385 -11.77 -19.25 -12.47
CA PRO A 385 -12.32 -18.84 -11.17
C PRO A 385 -11.57 -19.43 -9.96
N PHE A 386 -10.88 -20.56 -10.14
CA PHE A 386 -10.12 -21.25 -9.10
C PHE A 386 -8.60 -21.23 -9.33
N SER A 387 -8.12 -20.66 -10.43
CA SER A 387 -6.68 -20.66 -10.78
C SER A 387 -6.04 -19.29 -10.62
N PHE A 388 -6.82 -18.21 -10.82
CA PHE A 388 -6.40 -16.83 -10.56
C PHE A 388 -7.13 -16.29 -9.34
N CYS A 389 -6.44 -16.36 -8.20
CA CYS A 389 -7.01 -16.15 -6.87
C CYS A 389 -6.45 -14.94 -6.08
N PRO A 390 -6.08 -13.80 -6.70
CA PRO A 390 -5.55 -12.67 -5.93
C PRO A 390 -6.62 -11.98 -5.07
N HIS A 391 -7.89 -12.27 -5.32
CA HIS A 391 -9.05 -11.64 -4.68
C HIS A 391 -10.05 -12.73 -4.23
N GLY A 392 -9.55 -13.85 -3.70
CA GLY A 392 -10.38 -15.05 -3.45
C GLY A 392 -10.65 -15.84 -4.73
N PHE A 393 -11.62 -16.74 -4.69
CA PHE A 393 -11.88 -17.73 -5.76
C PHE A 393 -13.37 -18.04 -5.90
N GLY A 394 -13.70 -18.72 -6.99
CA GLY A 394 -15.07 -19.16 -7.29
C GLY A 394 -16.02 -17.99 -7.56
N SER A 395 -17.32 -18.25 -7.44
CA SER A 395 -18.36 -17.21 -7.58
C SER A 395 -18.79 -16.64 -6.23
N HIS A 396 -18.72 -17.43 -5.16
CA HIS A 396 -19.28 -17.05 -3.85
C HIS A 396 -18.21 -16.45 -2.93
N ARG A 397 -16.96 -16.93 -3.01
CA ARG A 397 -15.86 -16.49 -2.12
C ARG A 397 -14.88 -15.52 -2.76
N ARG A 398 -15.12 -15.15 -4.01
CA ARG A 398 -14.40 -14.07 -4.69
C ARG A 398 -14.78 -12.72 -4.09
N CYS A 399 -13.84 -11.79 -4.00
CA CYS A 399 -14.03 -10.46 -3.44
C CYS A 399 -15.11 -9.69 -4.20
N ALA A 400 -16.02 -8.99 -3.50
CA ALA A 400 -17.00 -8.12 -4.16
C ALA A 400 -16.35 -6.85 -4.75
N GLY A 401 -15.27 -6.37 -4.13
CA GLY A 401 -14.55 -5.15 -4.53
C GLY A 401 -13.50 -5.35 -5.64
N GLU A 402 -13.36 -6.53 -6.23
CA GLU A 402 -12.25 -6.80 -7.17
C GLU A 402 -12.25 -5.85 -8.39
N GLN A 403 -13.42 -5.58 -8.96
CA GLN A 403 -13.52 -4.69 -10.11
C GLN A 403 -13.20 -3.24 -9.72
N LEU A 404 -13.66 -2.78 -8.55
CA LEU A 404 -13.27 -1.49 -8.01
C LEU A 404 -11.75 -1.39 -7.81
N THR A 405 -11.12 -2.41 -7.23
CA THR A 405 -9.65 -2.46 -7.09
C THR A 405 -8.97 -2.35 -8.45
N THR A 406 -9.48 -3.04 -9.46
CA THR A 406 -8.91 -3.01 -10.82
C THR A 406 -9.03 -1.61 -11.43
N VAL A 407 -10.19 -0.96 -11.33
CA VAL A 407 -10.39 0.42 -11.79
C VAL A 407 -9.47 1.41 -11.08
N ILE A 408 -9.25 1.25 -9.77
CA ILE A 408 -8.33 2.11 -9.00
C ILE A 408 -6.89 1.90 -9.50
N MET A 409 -6.44 0.65 -9.67
CA MET A 409 -5.10 0.35 -10.18
C MET A 409 -4.89 0.89 -11.60
N GLN A 410 -5.86 0.71 -12.49
CA GLN A 410 -5.84 1.26 -13.84
C GLN A 410 -5.77 2.80 -13.82
N SER A 411 -6.59 3.43 -12.97
CA SER A 411 -6.60 4.90 -12.82
C SER A 411 -5.26 5.44 -12.30
N VAL A 412 -4.67 4.77 -11.31
CA VAL A 412 -3.33 5.11 -10.80
C VAL A 412 -2.29 4.95 -11.92
N LEU A 413 -2.30 3.83 -12.65
CA LEU A 413 -1.36 3.57 -13.73
C LEU A 413 -1.45 4.62 -14.84
N VAL A 414 -2.67 4.93 -15.32
CA VAL A 414 -2.89 5.96 -16.36
C VAL A 414 -2.46 7.32 -15.87
N SER A 415 -2.77 7.67 -14.61
CA SER A 415 -2.29 8.94 -14.03
C SER A 415 -0.77 9.02 -14.01
N LEU A 416 -0.07 7.94 -13.64
CA LEU A 416 1.40 7.92 -13.58
C LEU A 416 2.06 8.19 -14.94
N PHE A 417 1.36 7.98 -16.06
CA PHE A 417 1.88 8.29 -17.39
C PHE A 417 2.12 9.79 -17.62
N ASP A 418 1.37 10.64 -16.92
CA ASP A 418 1.52 12.10 -16.97
C ASP A 418 2.75 12.59 -16.18
N PHE A 419 3.47 11.71 -15.48
CA PHE A 419 4.57 12.08 -14.59
C PHE A 419 5.85 11.30 -14.90
N THR A 420 6.97 11.84 -14.43
CA THR A 420 8.28 11.19 -14.44
C THR A 420 8.89 11.29 -13.04
N TRP A 421 9.75 10.33 -12.67
CA TRP A 421 10.42 10.33 -11.38
C TRP A 421 11.71 9.50 -11.40
N LYS A 422 12.57 9.74 -10.41
CA LYS A 422 13.76 8.92 -10.17
C LYS A 422 13.69 8.30 -8.77
N MET A 423 14.23 7.09 -8.63
CA MET A 423 14.30 6.40 -7.36
C MET A 423 15.53 6.87 -6.57
N ILE A 424 15.44 6.84 -5.24
CA ILE A 424 16.63 7.11 -4.42
C ILE A 424 17.64 5.95 -4.54
N PRO A 425 18.95 6.21 -4.42
CA PRO A 425 19.94 5.14 -4.38
C PRO A 425 19.81 4.26 -3.15
N GLY A 426 20.05 2.96 -3.35
CA GLY A 426 19.94 1.97 -2.29
C GLY A 426 18.51 1.72 -1.82
N GLN A 427 17.49 2.18 -2.56
CA GLN A 427 16.11 1.73 -2.36
C GLN A 427 16.08 0.19 -2.41
N GLU A 428 15.59 -0.41 -1.32
CA GLU A 428 15.44 -1.85 -1.23
C GLU A 428 14.09 -2.27 -1.83
N TYR A 429 14.14 -3.05 -2.91
CA TYR A 429 12.92 -3.50 -3.59
C TYR A 429 12.34 -4.80 -3.03
N ALA A 430 13.04 -5.43 -2.07
CA ALA A 430 12.49 -6.56 -1.34
C ALA A 430 11.24 -6.15 -0.57
N LEU A 431 10.20 -6.99 -0.60
CA LEU A 431 8.95 -6.72 0.08
C LEU A 431 9.10 -6.92 1.60
N GLN A 432 8.37 -6.12 2.37
CA GLN A 432 8.34 -6.24 3.83
C GLN A 432 7.97 -7.67 4.28
N PRO A 433 8.79 -8.31 5.13
CA PRO A 433 8.51 -9.67 5.61
C PRO A 433 7.27 -9.68 6.52
N HIS A 434 6.57 -10.82 6.55
CA HIS A 434 5.38 -11.05 7.39
C HIS A 434 4.22 -10.05 7.19
N SER A 435 4.21 -9.33 6.07
CA SER A 435 3.09 -8.49 5.65
C SER A 435 2.26 -9.18 4.57
N VAL A 436 0.95 -9.19 4.75
CA VAL A 436 -0.02 -9.68 3.74
C VAL A 436 -0.40 -8.59 2.72
N THR A 437 0.04 -7.36 2.96
CA THR A 437 -0.11 -6.20 2.07
C THR A 437 1.26 -5.56 1.92
N ALA A 438 2.23 -6.35 1.46
CA ALA A 438 3.63 -5.99 1.50
C ALA A 438 3.95 -4.95 0.41
N VAL A 439 4.67 -3.91 0.82
CA VAL A 439 5.32 -2.94 -0.06
C VAL A 439 6.83 -3.05 0.13
N PRO A 440 7.65 -2.48 -0.76
CA PRO A 440 9.10 -2.48 -0.61
C PRO A 440 9.58 -1.94 0.74
N ILE A 441 10.69 -2.48 1.25
CA ILE A 441 11.35 -1.99 2.46
C ILE A 441 11.76 -0.51 2.26
N GLY A 442 11.60 0.30 3.30
CA GLY A 442 11.83 1.75 3.20
C GLY A 442 10.72 2.52 2.47
N GLN A 443 9.55 1.92 2.24
CA GLN A 443 8.34 2.62 1.75
C GLN A 443 8.43 3.21 0.33
N LEU A 444 9.30 2.63 -0.51
CA LEU A 444 9.48 2.96 -1.93
C LEU A 444 9.65 4.47 -2.18
N MET A 445 10.87 4.96 -1.98
CA MET A 445 11.20 6.38 -2.02
C MET A 445 11.63 6.83 -3.42
N GLY A 446 11.04 7.93 -3.89
CA GLY A 446 11.40 8.59 -5.13
C GLY A 446 11.64 10.08 -4.95
N VAL A 447 12.25 10.70 -5.95
CA VAL A 447 12.53 12.13 -6.04
C VAL A 447 12.20 12.64 -7.44
N ASN A 448 12.09 13.96 -7.56
CA ASN A 448 11.79 14.63 -8.83
C ASN A 448 10.50 14.09 -9.47
N PHE A 449 9.48 13.77 -8.67
CA PHE A 449 8.18 13.43 -9.22
C PHE A 449 7.58 14.71 -9.81
N HIS A 450 7.51 14.81 -11.13
CA HIS A 450 7.00 16.02 -11.80
C HIS A 450 6.25 15.65 -13.07
N ARG A 451 5.41 16.58 -13.52
CA ARG A 451 4.62 16.38 -14.74
C ARG A 451 5.55 16.29 -15.94
N ARG A 452 5.30 15.32 -16.82
CA ARG A 452 5.99 15.21 -18.10
C ARG A 452 5.66 16.43 -18.95
N LEU A 453 6.69 17.09 -19.47
CA LEU A 453 6.54 18.14 -20.48
C LEU A 453 6.46 17.49 -21.86
N ASN A 454 5.58 17.98 -22.73
CA ASN A 454 5.43 17.44 -24.08
C ASN A 454 6.73 17.64 -24.89
N GLU A 455 7.11 16.61 -25.65
CA GLU A 455 8.33 16.47 -26.47
C GLU A 455 8.40 17.40 -27.71
N ASP A 456 7.74 18.55 -27.70
CA ASP A 456 7.78 19.50 -28.84
C ASP A 456 9.06 20.36 -28.87
N ASP A 457 10.00 20.15 -27.93
CA ASP A 457 11.34 20.75 -27.97
C ASP A 457 12.40 19.68 -28.31
N PRO A 458 12.90 19.63 -29.56
CA PRO A 458 13.96 18.72 -29.99
C PRO A 458 15.33 19.00 -29.35
N SER A 459 15.46 20.03 -28.52
CA SER A 459 16.64 20.28 -27.68
C SER A 459 16.59 19.63 -26.30
N THR A 460 15.43 19.07 -25.90
CA THR A 460 15.31 18.30 -24.65
C THR A 460 15.93 16.91 -24.86
N PRO A 461 17.01 16.54 -24.13
CA PRO A 461 17.53 15.18 -24.16
C PRO A 461 16.41 14.22 -23.77
N GLU A 462 16.39 12.99 -24.32
CA GLU A 462 15.49 11.91 -23.87
C GLU A 462 15.41 11.95 -22.34
N VAL A 463 14.30 12.46 -21.80
CA VAL A 463 14.16 12.59 -20.36
C VAL A 463 14.14 11.15 -19.86
N GLU A 464 15.23 10.72 -19.21
CA GLU A 464 15.29 9.45 -18.49
C GLU A 464 14.09 9.39 -17.58
N THR A 465 13.03 8.75 -18.08
CA THR A 465 11.70 8.81 -17.49
C THR A 465 11.67 8.08 -16.15
N TYR A 466 12.68 7.21 -15.98
CA TYR A 466 12.96 6.38 -14.82
C TYR A 466 14.47 6.21 -14.68
N GLY A 467 14.99 6.47 -13.49
CA GLY A 467 16.40 6.31 -13.17
C GLY A 467 16.65 6.32 -11.67
N ILE A 468 17.90 6.17 -11.26
CA ILE A 468 18.35 6.34 -9.89
C ILE A 468 19.08 7.69 -9.82
N VAL A 469 18.85 8.52 -8.78
CA VAL A 469 19.52 9.83 -8.67
C VAL A 469 20.94 9.70 -8.14
N GLY A 470 21.92 10.28 -8.82
CA GLY A 470 23.32 10.29 -8.39
C GLY A 470 24.06 8.98 -8.71
N THR A 471 25.38 8.99 -8.51
CA THR A 471 26.26 7.84 -8.77
C THR A 471 26.46 6.96 -7.53
N GLN A 472 26.96 5.74 -7.71
CA GLN A 472 27.31 4.85 -6.59
C GLN A 472 28.42 5.46 -5.70
N ASP A 473 29.28 6.31 -6.26
CA ASP A 473 30.38 6.94 -5.54
C ASP A 473 29.91 8.14 -4.71
N ASP A 474 28.94 8.93 -5.21
CA ASP A 474 28.26 9.99 -4.43
C ASP A 474 27.66 9.42 -3.13
N TRP A 475 27.18 8.17 -3.18
CA TRP A 475 26.57 7.50 -2.03
C TRP A 475 27.53 6.74 -1.13
N LYS A 476 28.64 6.22 -1.65
CA LYS A 476 29.74 5.74 -0.80
C LYS A 476 30.26 6.86 0.07
N PHE A 477 30.37 8.06 -0.47
CA PHE A 477 30.74 9.25 0.29
C PHE A 477 29.73 9.52 1.42
N LEU A 478 28.42 9.54 1.10
CA LEU A 478 27.35 9.77 2.09
C LEU A 478 27.28 8.76 3.23
N ARG A 479 27.73 7.53 2.99
CA ARG A 479 27.73 6.44 3.98
C ARG A 479 29.02 6.35 4.77
N ARG A 480 29.99 7.24 4.56
CA ARG A 480 31.18 7.25 5.39
C ARG A 480 30.80 7.62 6.84
N PRO A 481 31.44 7.00 7.85
CA PRO A 481 31.10 7.23 9.25
C PRO A 481 31.12 8.71 9.65
N ASP A 482 32.08 9.48 9.13
CA ASP A 482 32.24 10.92 9.35
C ASP A 482 31.10 11.74 8.73
N VAL A 483 30.51 11.28 7.63
CA VAL A 483 29.35 11.94 6.98
C VAL A 483 28.04 11.54 7.65
N GLN A 484 27.92 10.29 8.14
CA GLN A 484 26.72 9.82 8.83
C GLN A 484 26.52 10.46 10.22
N GLU A 485 27.61 10.81 10.91
CA GLU A 485 27.57 11.60 12.14
C GLU A 485 26.87 12.96 11.93
N LEU A 486 26.86 13.43 10.68
CA LEU A 486 26.39 14.74 10.28
C LEU A 486 24.98 14.74 9.66
N THR A 487 24.47 13.58 9.20
CA THR A 487 23.09 13.42 8.69
C THR A 487 22.08 13.19 9.84
N GLY A 488 21.01 13.98 9.90
CA GLY A 488 19.92 13.83 10.89
C GLY A 488 18.84 12.85 10.44
N VAL A 489 17.95 12.45 11.36
CA VAL A 489 16.87 11.44 11.13
C VAL A 489 15.73 11.97 10.24
N ASN A 490 15.83 13.18 9.69
CA ASN A 490 14.80 13.73 8.81
C ASN A 490 15.45 14.50 7.64
N ALA A 491 16.07 13.75 6.73
CA ALA A 491 16.68 14.29 5.52
C ALA A 491 15.65 14.82 4.50
N ALA A 492 14.38 14.43 4.62
CA ALA A 492 13.38 14.57 3.55
C ALA A 492 12.93 16.02 3.24
N GLU A 493 12.96 16.94 4.21
CA GLU A 493 12.35 18.28 4.09
C GLU A 493 13.24 19.34 3.40
N TYR A 494 14.47 19.01 3.02
CA TYR A 494 15.45 19.97 2.47
C TYR A 494 15.87 19.69 1.02
N PHE A 495 15.14 18.82 0.31
CA PHE A 495 15.43 18.45 -1.07
C PHE A 495 14.68 19.30 -2.12
N ASP A 496 14.08 20.43 -1.73
CA ASP A 496 13.10 21.15 -2.55
C ASP A 496 13.62 22.28 -3.44
N ASP A 497 14.91 22.65 -3.38
CA ASP A 497 15.45 23.63 -4.34
C ASP A 497 16.04 22.96 -5.58
N SER A 498 15.23 22.89 -6.65
CA SER A 498 15.62 22.36 -7.96
C SER A 498 16.87 22.97 -8.60
N ARG A 499 17.39 24.09 -8.08
CA ARG A 499 18.63 24.75 -8.55
C ARG A 499 19.89 24.25 -7.86
N LEU A 500 19.76 23.64 -6.68
CA LEU A 500 20.89 23.18 -5.86
C LEU A 500 21.19 21.72 -6.17
N ASP A 501 22.46 21.39 -6.39
CA ASP A 501 22.91 20.01 -6.56
C ASP A 501 22.86 19.23 -5.23
N LEU A 502 22.99 17.90 -5.33
CA LEU A 502 22.89 16.99 -4.19
C LEU A 502 23.87 17.34 -3.06
N TRP A 503 25.07 17.84 -3.37
CA TRP A 503 26.12 18.15 -2.40
C TRP A 503 25.77 19.35 -1.53
N THR A 504 25.27 20.41 -2.14
CA THR A 504 24.84 21.61 -1.44
C THR A 504 23.69 21.31 -0.46
N ARG A 505 22.77 20.43 -0.85
CA ARG A 505 21.65 19.99 0.00
C ARG A 505 22.10 19.19 1.23
N LEU A 506 23.14 18.35 1.08
CA LEU A 506 23.70 17.56 2.17
C LEU A 506 24.51 18.40 3.16
N MET A 507 25.19 19.45 2.66
CA MET A 507 25.89 20.42 3.50
C MET A 507 24.93 21.25 4.37
N ILE A 508 23.76 21.61 3.85
CA ILE A 508 22.72 22.29 4.63
C ILE A 508 22.22 21.40 5.77
N GLN A 509 22.00 20.10 5.54
CA GLN A 509 21.62 19.14 6.58
C GLN A 509 22.68 19.01 7.69
N LEU A 510 23.95 19.01 7.28
CA LEU A 510 25.13 18.99 8.15
C LEU A 510 25.11 20.15 9.16
N ILE A 511 24.80 21.34 8.66
CA ILE A 511 24.80 22.60 9.40
C ILE A 511 23.58 22.66 10.34
N SER A 512 22.38 22.35 9.84
CA SER A 512 21.16 22.36 10.65
C SER A 512 21.19 21.34 11.81
N LYS A 513 21.79 20.16 11.63
CA LYS A 513 21.93 19.18 12.72
C LYS A 513 22.87 19.67 13.82
N LYS A 514 24.01 20.30 13.47
CA LYS A 514 24.90 20.93 14.45
C LYS A 514 24.17 22.02 15.23
N GLN A 515 23.36 22.83 14.55
CA GLN A 515 22.51 23.86 15.16
C GLN A 515 21.42 23.27 16.08
N THR A 516 20.83 22.12 15.73
CA THR A 516 19.76 21.47 16.51
C THR A 516 20.30 20.75 17.75
N LEU A 517 21.52 20.19 17.69
CA LEU A 517 22.24 19.70 18.88
C LEU A 517 22.63 20.85 19.81
N TRP A 518 22.89 22.04 19.26
CA TRP A 518 23.14 23.28 20.00
C TRP A 518 21.87 23.83 20.69
N ASN A 519 20.70 23.66 20.07
CA ASN A 519 19.40 24.15 20.57
C ASN A 519 18.69 23.23 21.59
N ARG A 520 19.39 22.29 22.25
CA ARG A 520 18.83 21.53 23.39
C ARG A 520 19.26 22.17 24.72
N PRO A 521 18.47 23.05 25.36
CA PRO A 521 18.73 23.40 26.73
C PRO A 521 18.11 22.34 27.66
N TYR A 522 18.90 21.84 28.61
CA TYR A 522 18.36 21.52 29.93
C TYR A 522 17.97 22.87 30.55
N ALA A 523 16.74 23.33 30.27
CA ALA A 523 16.27 24.68 30.59
C ALA A 523 16.29 25.04 32.09
N THR A 524 16.52 24.08 32.98
CA THR A 524 16.53 24.31 34.43
C THR A 524 17.92 24.51 35.04
N THR A 525 19.03 24.37 34.30
CA THR A 525 20.38 24.43 34.89
C THR A 525 21.38 25.37 34.25
N ALA A 526 21.07 26.02 33.11
CA ALA A 526 22.07 26.75 32.33
C ALA A 526 21.87 28.29 32.23
N LEU A 527 20.75 28.84 32.71
CA LEU A 527 20.51 30.29 32.65
C LEU A 527 20.88 30.94 33.99
N SER A 528 22.03 31.60 34.05
CA SER A 528 22.38 32.54 35.12
C SER A 528 22.11 33.95 34.66
N VAL A 529 20.94 34.50 35.03
CA VAL A 529 20.58 35.88 34.72
C VAL A 529 21.49 36.85 35.49
N PRO A 530 22.22 37.77 34.82
CA PRO A 530 23.07 38.74 35.49
C PRO A 530 22.26 39.68 36.39
N GLN A 531 22.67 39.86 37.64
CA GLN A 531 21.93 40.70 38.60
C GLN A 531 22.28 42.20 38.54
N HIS A 532 23.29 42.58 37.75
CA HIS A 532 23.75 43.97 37.61
C HIS A 532 24.12 44.29 36.16
N GLN A 533 23.82 45.52 35.72
CA GLN A 533 24.18 46.00 34.38
C GLN A 533 25.70 46.26 34.28
N GLN A 534 26.32 45.79 33.19
CA GLN A 534 27.70 46.14 32.81
C GLN A 534 27.78 46.47 31.33
N VAL A 535 28.84 47.19 30.93
CA VAL A 535 29.11 47.53 29.53
C VAL A 535 29.90 46.38 28.90
N LEU A 536 29.37 45.79 27.83
CA LEU A 536 30.03 44.69 27.12
C LEU A 536 31.05 45.21 26.10
N ASP A 537 32.23 44.59 26.09
CA ASP A 537 33.21 44.79 25.04
C ASP A 537 32.65 44.25 23.72
N LYS A 538 32.87 44.97 22.61
CA LYS A 538 32.32 44.64 21.28
C LYS A 538 33.40 44.59 20.23
N ILE A 539 33.26 43.71 19.24
CA ILE A 539 34.03 43.78 18.00
C ILE A 539 33.14 44.25 16.86
N THR A 540 33.76 44.93 15.91
CA THR A 540 33.10 45.29 14.65
C THR A 540 33.37 44.16 13.66
N LEU A 541 32.31 43.57 13.10
CA LEU A 541 32.44 42.51 12.11
C LEU A 541 33.19 43.03 10.89
N ILE A 542 34.18 42.25 10.41
CA ILE A 542 35.08 42.66 9.33
C ILE A 542 34.27 43.05 8.09
N GLN A 543 34.55 44.24 7.55
CA GLN A 543 33.86 44.87 6.40
C GLN A 543 32.39 45.26 6.65
N THR A 544 31.97 45.36 7.90
CA THR A 544 30.66 45.91 8.27
C THR A 544 30.81 47.02 9.33
N ASN A 545 29.73 47.74 9.63
CA ASN A 545 29.65 48.64 10.78
C ASN A 545 28.91 48.01 11.98
N ILE A 546 28.64 46.70 11.92
CA ILE A 546 27.85 46.00 12.93
C ILE A 546 28.78 45.63 14.08
N GLN A 547 28.41 46.05 15.29
CA GLN A 547 29.14 45.76 16.52
C GLN A 547 28.45 44.68 17.32
N ILE A 548 29.14 43.55 17.53
CA ILE A 548 28.66 42.42 18.32
C ILE A 548 29.46 42.34 19.63
N PRO A 549 28.80 42.08 20.78
CA PRO A 549 29.50 41.80 22.03
C PRO A 549 30.45 40.60 21.85
N ILE A 550 31.67 40.69 22.37
CA ILE A 550 32.62 39.55 22.40
C ILE A 550 32.51 38.71 23.67
N VAL A 551 31.70 39.17 24.62
CA VAL A 551 31.39 38.43 25.84
C VAL A 551 29.89 38.18 25.83
N ASP A 552 29.51 36.92 25.75
CA ASP A 552 28.13 36.45 25.86
C ASP A 552 27.87 35.99 27.30
N GLU A 553 26.81 36.50 27.92
CA GLU A 553 26.39 36.18 29.28
C GLU A 553 25.60 34.85 29.36
N ASP A 554 25.10 34.37 28.21
CA ASP A 554 24.30 33.16 28.11
C ASP A 554 25.13 31.92 27.71
N TRP A 555 26.42 32.11 27.37
CA TRP A 555 27.23 31.04 26.78
C TRP A 555 28.69 31.05 27.24
N PRO A 556 29.10 30.18 28.19
CA PRO A 556 30.51 30.00 28.44
C PRO A 556 31.07 29.14 27.31
N CYS A 557 32.00 29.71 26.55
CA CYS A 557 33.02 29.04 25.72
C CYS A 557 32.80 29.05 24.19
N GLN A 558 33.52 29.99 23.55
CA GLN A 558 34.49 29.78 22.43
C GLN A 558 34.16 30.38 21.04
N PRO A 559 34.34 31.70 20.86
CA PRO A 559 34.22 32.42 19.57
C PRO A 559 35.16 31.93 18.45
N TRP A 560 36.25 31.24 18.80
CA TRP A 560 37.20 30.72 17.81
C TRP A 560 36.63 29.58 16.96
N LEU A 561 35.60 28.89 17.46
CA LEU A 561 34.99 27.75 16.77
C LEU A 561 34.07 28.20 15.61
N GLU A 562 33.35 29.30 15.77
CA GLU A 562 32.56 29.96 14.71
C GLU A 562 33.45 30.49 13.58
N ILE A 563 34.61 31.03 13.94
CA ILE A 563 35.65 31.45 12.99
C ILE A 563 36.17 30.25 12.20
N GLN A 564 36.40 29.10 12.84
CA GLN A 564 36.83 27.88 12.14
C GLN A 564 35.75 27.29 11.24
N GLN A 565 34.48 27.37 11.63
CA GLN A 565 33.35 26.90 10.83
C GLN A 565 33.18 27.73 9.55
N THR A 566 33.35 29.05 9.66
CA THR A 566 33.32 29.99 8.53
C THR A 566 34.52 29.79 7.60
N ASN A 567 35.72 29.55 8.16
CA ASN A 567 36.92 29.22 7.38
C ASN A 567 36.78 27.88 6.64
N LEU A 568 36.21 26.85 7.26
CA LEU A 568 35.99 25.54 6.64
C LEU A 568 35.04 25.62 5.44
N LEU A 569 33.98 26.43 5.54
CA LEU A 569 33.06 26.69 4.43
C LEU A 569 33.75 27.44 3.28
N ARG A 570 34.53 28.48 3.59
CA ARG A 570 35.32 29.23 2.59
C ARG A 570 36.36 28.35 1.88
N ASP A 571 37.06 27.49 2.62
CA ASP A 571 38.26 26.80 2.13
C ASP A 571 37.95 25.47 1.42
N HIS A 572 36.76 24.89 1.62
CA HIS A 572 36.43 23.55 1.13
C HIS A 572 35.10 23.42 0.39
N ALA A 573 34.23 24.44 0.39
CA ALA A 573 33.08 24.45 -0.51
C ALA A 573 33.54 24.87 -1.92
N PRO A 574 33.29 24.07 -2.97
CA PRO A 574 33.62 24.45 -4.33
C PRO A 574 32.58 25.45 -4.83
N PHE A 575 32.72 26.72 -4.46
CA PHE A 575 31.88 27.78 -5.02
C PHE A 575 32.23 27.94 -6.50
N VAL A 576 31.31 27.56 -7.38
CA VAL A 576 31.32 27.91 -8.80
C VAL A 576 30.21 28.93 -9.03
N ASP A 577 30.33 30.11 -8.41
CA ASP A 577 29.48 31.26 -8.71
C ASP A 577 30.36 32.50 -8.81
N ASP A 578 30.22 33.26 -9.90
CA ASP A 578 31.01 34.46 -10.21
C ASP A 578 30.37 35.75 -9.66
N PHE A 579 29.28 35.62 -8.90
CA PHE A 579 28.52 36.71 -8.27
C PHE A 579 28.02 37.78 -9.26
N THR A 580 27.79 37.41 -10.52
CA THR A 580 27.34 38.36 -11.55
C THR A 580 25.85 38.70 -11.50
N HIS A 581 25.05 37.99 -10.69
CA HIS A 581 23.61 38.23 -10.55
C HIS A 581 23.29 39.28 -9.46
N LEU A 582 22.48 40.27 -9.81
CA LEU A 582 21.99 41.32 -8.90
C LEU A 582 20.82 40.83 -8.04
N TRP A 583 20.70 41.37 -6.84
CA TRP A 583 19.68 41.01 -5.85
C TRP A 583 18.28 41.37 -6.34
N LEU A 584 17.27 40.56 -6.01
CA LEU A 584 15.88 40.88 -6.32
C LEU A 584 15.31 41.91 -5.32
N PRO A 585 14.34 42.76 -5.72
CA PRO A 585 13.66 43.64 -4.79
C PRO A 585 12.98 42.84 -3.67
N ALA A 586 13.28 43.22 -2.42
CA ALA A 586 12.83 42.58 -1.16
C ALA A 586 13.60 41.32 -0.69
N GLU A 587 14.75 41.02 -1.30
CA GLU A 587 15.70 40.04 -0.78
C GLU A 587 16.75 40.74 0.11
N ASP A 588 17.08 40.18 1.28
CA ASP A 588 18.22 40.66 2.08
C ASP A 588 19.51 39.94 1.67
N GLY A 589 20.64 40.62 1.84
CA GLY A 589 21.94 40.14 1.40
C GLY A 589 22.41 38.88 2.12
N GLU A 590 21.91 38.62 3.32
CA GLU A 590 22.26 37.44 4.11
C GLU A 590 21.54 36.21 3.54
N ARG A 591 20.27 36.38 3.14
CA ARG A 591 19.48 35.38 2.43
C ARG A 591 19.98 35.11 1.00
N TYR A 592 20.49 36.14 0.32
CA TYR A 592 21.17 35.97 -0.97
C TYR A 592 22.46 35.15 -0.83
N VAL A 593 23.31 35.46 0.16
CA VAL A 593 24.56 34.72 0.40
C VAL A 593 24.31 33.29 0.90
N MET A 594 23.27 33.07 1.70
CA MET A 594 22.92 31.74 2.22
C MET A 594 22.11 30.86 1.26
N SER A 595 21.53 31.44 0.20
CA SER A 595 20.81 30.69 -0.84
C SER A 595 21.69 30.29 -2.03
N LYS A 596 22.95 30.75 -2.03
CA LYS A 596 24.05 30.33 -2.89
C LYS A 596 24.96 29.38 -2.12
#